data_AF-A0A1H2VY18-F1
#
_entry.id   AF-A0A1H2VY18-F1
#
_cell.length_a   1.000
_cell.length_b   1.000
_cell.length_c   1.000
_cell.angle_alpha   90.00
_cell.angle_beta   90.00
_cell.angle_gamma   90.00
#
_symmetry.space_group_name_H-M   'P 1'
#
loop_
_entity.id
_entity.type
_entity.pdbx_description
1 polymer ?
#
loop_
_entity_poly.entity_id
_entity_poly.type
_entity_poly.pdbx_seq_one_letter_code
_entity_poly.pdbx_strand_id
1 'polypeptide(L)'
;MSSDTTNDDDTDEECTTTESFADHGLDDGSVLISRTYNRIAADGEPTFEPTAAFFDTLEAAFIWAYIGTIDEPGVPPHVEAAIEDARAFTRREFANDPDADLRTDVIPTFYQQVAGFHCAYRD
;
A
#
# COMPACT_ATOMS: atom_id res chain seq x y z
N MET A 1 29.39 36.52 19.48
CA MET A 1 28.42 35.51 19.95
C MET A 1 27.73 35.00 18.70
N SER A 2 28.12 33.82 18.23
CA SER A 2 27.52 33.17 17.07
C SER A 2 26.21 32.55 17.52
N SER A 3 25.11 32.94 16.90
CA SER A 3 23.85 32.21 17.01
C SER A 3 23.93 31.06 16.02
N ASP A 4 24.25 29.89 16.57
CA ASP A 4 24.12 28.59 15.94
C ASP A 4 22.63 28.39 15.65
N THR A 5 22.24 28.52 14.39
CA THR A 5 20.89 28.17 13.95
C THR A 5 20.97 26.71 13.55
N THR A 6 20.64 25.84 14.50
CA THR A 6 20.32 24.44 14.23
C THR A 6 19.24 24.46 13.15
N ASN A 7 19.57 23.94 11.97
CA ASN A 7 18.57 23.62 10.96
C ASN A 7 17.63 22.60 11.60
N ASP A 8 16.40 23.01 11.85
CA ASP A 8 15.27 22.10 11.93
C ASP A 8 15.16 21.44 10.55
N ASP A 9 15.80 20.27 10.38
CA ASP A 9 15.44 19.31 9.33
C ASP A 9 14.11 18.66 9.76
N ASP A 10 13.05 19.48 9.80
CA ASP A 10 11.69 18.99 9.60
C ASP A 10 11.59 18.70 8.10
N THR A 11 12.15 17.56 7.68
CA THR A 11 11.74 16.94 6.43
C THR A 11 10.31 16.49 6.64
N ASP A 12 9.38 17.41 6.38
CA ASP A 12 8.07 17.09 5.84
C ASP A 12 8.33 16.31 4.54
N GLU A 13 8.68 15.02 4.67
CA GLU A 13 8.71 14.08 3.56
C GLU A 13 7.34 14.18 2.91
N GLU A 14 7.26 14.82 1.74
CA GLU A 14 6.00 14.98 1.03
C GLU A 14 5.47 13.57 0.81
N CYS A 15 4.41 13.23 1.54
CA CYS A 15 3.83 11.89 1.53
C CYS A 15 3.07 11.70 0.21
N THR A 16 3.84 11.51 -0.86
CA THR A 16 3.37 11.20 -2.19
C THR A 16 3.12 9.71 -2.27
N THR A 17 2.26 9.27 -3.19
CA THR A 17 2.01 7.84 -3.41
C THR A 17 3.26 7.05 -3.81
N THR A 18 4.38 7.68 -4.14
CA THR A 18 5.64 7.01 -4.48
C THR A 18 6.53 6.86 -3.26
N GLU A 19 6.61 7.90 -2.42
CA GLU A 19 7.50 7.98 -1.26
C GLU A 19 6.77 7.72 0.07
N SER A 20 5.48 7.32 0.03
CA SER A 20 4.66 7.14 1.23
C SER A 20 5.20 6.13 2.23
N PHE A 21 6.13 5.28 1.81
CA PHE A 21 6.78 4.27 2.65
C PHE A 21 8.32 4.43 2.68
N ALA A 22 8.84 5.59 2.28
CA ALA A 22 10.28 5.86 2.29
C ALA A 22 10.86 5.76 3.71
N ASP A 23 10.09 6.13 4.73
CA ASP A 23 10.38 5.95 6.15
C ASP A 23 10.54 4.49 6.58
N HIS A 24 9.98 3.55 5.81
CA HIS A 24 10.15 2.10 5.98
C HIS A 24 11.20 1.49 5.03
N GLY A 25 12.00 2.33 4.35
CA GLY A 25 13.03 1.90 3.39
C GLY A 25 12.48 1.52 2.00
N LEU A 26 11.26 1.97 1.67
CA LEU A 26 10.63 1.74 0.36
C LEU A 26 10.57 3.03 -0.46
N ASP A 27 11.67 3.31 -1.17
CA ASP A 27 11.80 4.49 -2.03
C ASP A 27 10.90 4.44 -3.29
N ASP A 28 10.46 3.24 -3.69
CA ASP A 28 9.56 3.02 -4.83
C ASP A 28 8.50 1.97 -4.48
N GLY A 29 7.33 2.44 -4.06
CA GLY A 29 6.23 1.54 -3.71
C GLY A 29 5.57 0.83 -4.90
N SER A 30 5.99 1.08 -6.16
CA SER A 30 5.60 0.23 -7.30
C SER A 30 6.08 -1.23 -7.13
N VAL A 31 7.13 -1.44 -6.33
CA VAL A 31 7.59 -2.78 -5.92
C VAL A 31 6.46 -3.54 -5.21
N LEU A 32 5.69 -2.89 -4.33
CA LEU A 32 4.58 -3.51 -3.62
C LEU A 32 3.45 -3.93 -4.56
N ILE A 33 3.14 -3.11 -5.57
CA ILE A 33 2.15 -3.45 -6.62
C ILE A 33 2.57 -4.75 -7.32
N SER A 34 3.80 -4.79 -7.81
CA SER A 34 4.30 -5.95 -8.57
C SER A 34 4.38 -7.24 -7.73
N ARG A 35 4.84 -7.14 -6.49
CA ARG A 35 4.94 -8.27 -5.56
C ARG A 35 3.56 -8.78 -5.15
N THR A 36 2.61 -7.89 -4.91
CA THR A 36 1.22 -8.25 -4.60
C THR A 36 0.58 -9.01 -5.75
N TYR A 37 0.70 -8.50 -6.98
CA TYR A 37 0.19 -9.21 -8.16
C TYR A 37 0.80 -10.61 -8.29
N ASN A 38 2.13 -10.71 -8.22
CA ASN A 38 2.83 -11.99 -8.35
C ASN A 38 2.44 -12.97 -7.23
N ARG A 39 2.13 -12.48 -6.04
CA ARG A 39 1.69 -13.30 -4.91
C ARG A 39 0.30 -13.89 -5.16
N ILE A 40 -0.62 -13.11 -5.73
CA ILE A 40 -1.96 -13.57 -6.12
C ILE A 40 -1.86 -14.55 -7.30
N ALA A 41 -0.97 -14.27 -8.27
CA ALA A 41 -0.75 -15.09 -9.46
C ALA A 41 0.07 -16.38 -9.22
N ALA A 42 0.47 -16.67 -7.97
CA ALA A 42 1.39 -17.77 -7.68
C ALA A 42 0.86 -19.16 -8.08
N ASP A 43 -0.48 -19.33 -8.05
CA ASP A 43 -1.16 -20.59 -8.39
C ASP A 43 -1.74 -20.58 -9.82
N GLY A 44 -1.49 -19.54 -10.61
CA GLY A 44 -1.98 -19.39 -11.99
C GLY A 44 -2.38 -17.96 -12.34
N GLU A 45 -2.85 -17.74 -13.57
CA GLU A 45 -3.33 -16.42 -13.99
C GLU A 45 -4.55 -16.01 -13.16
N PRO A 46 -4.46 -14.92 -12.37
CA PRO A 46 -5.53 -14.54 -11.48
C PRO A 46 -6.68 -13.93 -12.27
N THR A 47 -7.90 -14.41 -12.04
CA THR A 47 -9.11 -13.74 -12.53
C THR A 47 -9.62 -12.83 -11.42
N PHE A 48 -9.86 -11.56 -11.73
CA PHE A 48 -10.49 -10.66 -10.78
C PHE A 48 -11.94 -11.08 -10.54
N GLU A 49 -12.30 -11.26 -9.27
CA GLU A 49 -13.67 -11.48 -8.86
C GLU A 49 -13.99 -10.47 -7.76
N PRO A 50 -14.98 -9.57 -7.91
CA PRO A 50 -15.29 -8.52 -6.93
C PRO A 50 -16.03 -9.07 -5.69
N THR A 51 -15.48 -10.11 -5.07
CA THR A 51 -16.01 -10.79 -3.89
C THR A 51 -15.24 -10.38 -2.64
N ALA A 52 -15.87 -10.48 -1.47
CA ALA A 52 -15.18 -10.23 -0.21
C ALA A 52 -13.91 -11.10 -0.05
N ALA A 53 -14.00 -12.38 -0.44
CA ALA A 53 -12.88 -13.31 -0.37
C ALA A 53 -11.68 -12.91 -1.25
N PHE A 54 -11.95 -12.32 -2.42
CA PHE A 54 -10.89 -11.77 -3.26
C PHE A 54 -10.18 -10.60 -2.58
N PHE A 55 -10.93 -9.66 -2.00
CA PHE A 55 -10.34 -8.50 -1.31
C PHE A 55 -9.58 -8.89 -0.04
N ASP A 56 -10.01 -9.94 0.67
CA ASP A 56 -9.25 -10.51 1.79
C ASP A 56 -7.94 -11.17 1.29
N THR A 57 -7.96 -11.78 0.10
CA THR A 57 -6.75 -12.34 -0.53
C THR A 57 -5.80 -11.24 -1.00
N LEU A 58 -6.32 -10.14 -1.55
CA LEU A 58 -5.55 -8.95 -1.94
C LEU A 58 -4.83 -8.34 -0.74
N GLU A 59 -5.53 -8.14 0.37
CA GLU A 59 -4.95 -7.65 1.63
C GLU A 59 -3.84 -8.57 2.13
N ALA A 60 -4.09 -9.88 2.23
CA ALA A 60 -3.09 -10.85 2.67
C ALA A 60 -1.85 -10.88 1.76
N ALA A 61 -2.05 -10.75 0.44
CA ALA A 61 -0.97 -10.69 -0.53
C ALA A 61 -0.14 -9.40 -0.38
N PHE A 62 -0.80 -8.27 -0.12
CA PHE A 62 -0.13 -6.99 0.11
C PHE A 62 0.67 -6.99 1.42
N ILE A 63 0.10 -7.48 2.52
CA ILE A 63 0.80 -7.62 3.81
C ILE A 63 2.05 -8.50 3.63
N TRP A 64 1.94 -9.61 2.91
CA TRP A 64 3.09 -10.45 2.59
C TRP A 64 4.15 -9.69 1.77
N ALA A 65 3.73 -8.90 0.78
CA ALA A 65 4.64 -8.09 -0.02
C ALA A 65 5.33 -7.02 0.83
N TYR A 66 4.59 -6.34 1.71
CA TYR A 66 5.10 -5.31 2.62
C TYR A 66 6.17 -5.87 3.56
N ILE A 67 5.83 -6.91 4.34
CA ILE A 67 6.77 -7.58 5.27
C ILE A 67 7.99 -8.12 4.53
N GLY A 68 7.81 -8.66 3.32
CA GLY A 68 8.93 -9.18 2.52
C GLY A 68 9.84 -8.12 1.91
N THR A 69 9.53 -6.82 2.07
CA THR A 69 10.28 -5.73 1.45
C THR A 69 10.90 -4.78 2.48
N ILE A 70 10.29 -4.61 3.65
CA ILE A 70 10.85 -3.79 4.74
C ILE A 70 11.78 -4.59 5.65
N ASP A 71 12.64 -3.88 6.39
CA ASP A 71 13.55 -4.46 7.39
C ASP A 71 12.96 -4.51 8.82
N GLU A 72 11.65 -4.31 8.95
CA GLU A 72 10.91 -4.32 10.21
C GLU A 72 10.27 -5.69 10.54
N PRO A 73 10.05 -6.01 11.83
CA PRO A 73 9.56 -7.32 12.26
C PRO A 73 8.08 -7.59 11.93
N GLY A 74 7.33 -6.62 11.39
CA GLY A 74 5.91 -6.77 11.10
C GLY A 74 5.28 -5.51 10.50
N VAL A 75 3.94 -5.49 10.46
CA VAL A 75 3.16 -4.33 10.01
C VAL A 75 2.88 -3.40 11.20
N PRO A 76 3.28 -2.12 11.17
CA PRO A 76 2.90 -1.15 12.18
C PRO A 76 1.37 -0.95 12.25
N PRO A 77 0.78 -0.67 13.42
CA PRO A 77 -0.69 -0.54 13.55
C PRO A 77 -1.33 0.50 12.63
N HIS A 78 -0.66 1.62 12.36
CA HIS A 78 -1.18 2.65 11.44
C HIS A 78 -1.15 2.18 9.97
N VAL A 79 -0.15 1.40 9.58
CA VAL A 79 -0.10 0.76 8.25
C VAL A 79 -1.18 -0.31 8.13
N GLU A 80 -1.41 -1.11 9.16
CA GLU A 80 -2.48 -2.12 9.18
C GLU A 80 -3.86 -1.47 9.01
N ALA A 81 -4.14 -0.39 9.75
CA ALA A 81 -5.37 0.39 9.58
C ALA A 81 -5.51 0.97 8.16
N ALA A 82 -4.43 1.49 7.58
CA ALA A 82 -4.42 2.01 6.21
C ALA A 82 -4.75 0.92 5.17
N ILE A 83 -4.21 -0.29 5.36
CA ILE A 83 -4.49 -1.46 4.52
C ILE A 83 -5.96 -1.87 4.63
N GLU A 84 -6.51 -1.95 5.84
CA GLU A 84 -7.91 -2.34 6.06
C GLU A 84 -8.89 -1.36 5.40
N ASP A 85 -8.65 -0.05 5.54
CA ASP A 85 -9.49 0.99 4.95
C ASP A 85 -9.35 1.04 3.42
N ALA A 86 -8.13 0.88 2.89
CA ALA A 86 -7.90 0.76 1.46
C ALA A 86 -8.63 -0.44 0.87
N ARG A 87 -8.65 -1.59 1.57
CA ARG A 87 -9.42 -2.78 1.15
C ARG A 87 -10.92 -2.45 1.12
N ALA A 88 -11.45 -1.82 2.16
CA ALA A 88 -12.86 -1.45 2.25
C ALA A 88 -13.28 -0.41 1.20
N PHE A 89 -12.40 0.52 0.85
CA PHE A 89 -12.58 1.45 -0.26
C PHE A 89 -12.59 0.73 -1.61
N THR A 90 -11.52 0.00 -1.92
CA THR A 90 -11.32 -0.69 -3.20
C THR A 90 -12.47 -1.67 -3.49
N ARG A 91 -12.94 -2.38 -2.47
CA ARG A 91 -14.12 -3.25 -2.60
C ARG A 91 -15.37 -2.50 -3.05
N ARG A 92 -15.62 -1.31 -2.49
CA ARG A 92 -16.79 -0.50 -2.87
C ARG A 92 -16.65 0.04 -4.29
N GLU A 93 -15.44 0.46 -4.66
CA GLU A 93 -15.15 1.02 -5.99
C GLU A 93 -15.44 0.01 -7.10
N PHE A 94 -14.92 -1.22 -6.96
CA PHE A 94 -15.03 -2.25 -8.00
C PHE A 94 -16.19 -3.23 -7.80
N ALA A 95 -17.10 -2.98 -6.84
CA ALA A 95 -18.19 -3.90 -6.51
C ALA A 95 -19.09 -4.27 -7.71
N ASN A 96 -19.23 -3.37 -8.67
CA ASN A 96 -20.08 -3.53 -9.85
C ASN A 96 -19.28 -3.58 -11.17
N ASP A 97 -17.97 -3.78 -11.09
CA ASP A 97 -17.08 -3.79 -12.26
C ASP A 97 -16.24 -5.07 -12.31
N PRO A 98 -16.84 -6.20 -12.73
CA PRO A 98 -16.13 -7.48 -12.82
C PRO A 98 -15.11 -7.53 -13.96
N ASP A 99 -15.16 -6.58 -14.90
CA ASP A 99 -14.28 -6.53 -16.07
C ASP A 99 -13.01 -5.69 -15.83
N ALA A 100 -12.87 -5.10 -14.63
CA ALA A 100 -11.69 -4.34 -14.23
C ALA A 100 -10.41 -5.18 -14.28
N ASP A 101 -9.32 -4.60 -14.79
CA ASP A 101 -8.05 -5.30 -14.89
C ASP A 101 -7.36 -5.31 -13.51
N LEU A 102 -7.04 -6.51 -13.02
CA LEU A 102 -6.42 -6.67 -11.72
C LEU A 102 -5.08 -5.93 -11.61
N ARG A 103 -4.29 -5.97 -12.69
CA ARG A 103 -2.91 -5.48 -12.72
C ARG A 103 -2.87 -3.97 -12.93
N THR A 104 -3.73 -3.42 -13.78
CA THR A 104 -3.68 -2.00 -14.16
C THR A 104 -4.67 -1.14 -13.40
N ASP A 105 -5.74 -1.71 -12.85
CA ASP A 105 -6.81 -0.93 -12.22
C ASP A 105 -6.91 -1.24 -10.73
N VAL A 106 -7.20 -2.49 -10.36
CA VAL A 106 -7.57 -2.85 -8.98
C VAL A 106 -6.39 -2.73 -8.02
N ILE A 107 -5.26 -3.39 -8.29
CA ILE A 107 -4.08 -3.33 -7.39
C ILE A 107 -3.49 -1.91 -7.33
N PRO A 108 -3.33 -1.18 -8.45
CA PRO A 108 -2.87 0.21 -8.39
C PRO A 108 -3.81 1.12 -7.59
N THR A 109 -5.12 0.99 -7.74
CA THR A 109 -6.10 1.76 -6.95
C THR A 109 -5.98 1.42 -5.48
N PHE A 110 -5.93 0.14 -5.13
CA PHE A 110 -5.73 -0.30 -3.75
C PHE A 110 -4.45 0.29 -3.15
N TYR A 111 -3.33 0.21 -3.86
CA TYR A 111 -2.06 0.77 -3.39
C TYR A 111 -2.13 2.29 -3.18
N GLN A 112 -2.73 3.04 -4.10
CA GLN A 112 -2.92 4.48 -3.96
C GLN A 112 -3.72 4.84 -2.69
N GLN A 113 -4.74 4.04 -2.37
CA GLN A 113 -5.52 4.25 -1.14
C GLN A 113 -4.71 3.89 0.11
N VAL A 114 -3.94 2.79 0.09
CA VAL A 114 -3.04 2.46 1.22
C VAL A 114 -2.08 3.61 1.48
N ALA A 115 -1.42 4.13 0.44
CA ALA A 115 -0.51 5.26 0.57
C ALA A 115 -1.22 6.50 1.14
N GLY A 116 -2.41 6.85 0.61
CA GLY A 116 -3.19 7.98 1.10
C GLY A 116 -3.61 7.85 2.58
N PHE A 117 -4.09 6.67 2.99
CA PHE A 117 -4.44 6.42 4.39
C PHE A 117 -3.22 6.36 5.30
N HIS A 118 -2.11 5.76 4.85
CA HIS A 118 -0.85 5.75 5.59
C HIS A 118 -0.39 7.16 5.94
N CYS A 119 -0.38 8.06 4.95
CA CYS A 119 -0.07 9.46 5.15
C CYS A 119 -0.99 10.13 6.19
N ALA A 120 -2.28 9.81 6.15
CA ALA A 120 -3.27 10.38 7.06
C ALA A 120 -3.18 9.82 8.49
N TYR A 121 -2.58 8.64 8.68
CA TYR A 121 -2.50 7.94 9.97
C TYR A 121 -1.12 8.05 10.63
N ARG A 122 -0.17 8.75 10.00
CA ARG A 122 1.20 8.95 10.51
C ARG A 122 1.27 9.89 11.73
N ASP A 123 0.18 10.58 12.06
CA ASP A 123 0.04 11.54 13.19
C ASP A 123 -0.42 10.89 14.52
#